data_AF-A0A356FRF0-F1
#
_entry.id   AF-A0A356FRF0-F1
#
_cell.length_a   1.000
_cell.length_b   1.000
_cell.length_c   1.000
_cell.angle_alpha   90.00
_cell.angle_beta   90.00
_cell.angle_gamma   90.00
#
_symmetry.space_group_name_H-M   'P 1'
#
loop_
_entity.id
_entity.type
_entity.pdbx_description
1 polymer ?
#
loop_
_entity_poly.entity_id
_entity_poly.type
_entity_poly.pdbx_seq_one_letter_code
_entity_poly.pdbx_strand_id
1 'polypeptide(L)'
;GLLEMTRQRIRPSVLDSHYKSCAHCDGLGHVKTPEEVAADATRQCGWLLQQEKIKKVEITCSPIVGTYLFSNKRGEFDRYEKTYKKRIVVRISEAIALDRVDFYAYDDRGADIDLLKLK
;
A
#
# COMPACT_ATOMS: atom_id res chain seq x y z
N GLY A 1 -29.87 -27.42 -1.75
CA GLY A 1 -29.76 -27.38 -3.22
C GLY A 1 -29.81 -25.93 -3.65
N LEU A 2 -28.87 -25.49 -4.48
CA LEU A 2 -28.88 -24.14 -5.04
C LEU A 2 -29.79 -24.14 -6.28
N LEU A 3 -30.65 -23.14 -6.44
CA LEU A 3 -31.45 -22.95 -7.65
C LEU A 3 -30.78 -21.85 -8.48
N GLU A 4 -30.33 -22.21 -9.68
CA GLU A 4 -29.73 -21.24 -10.61
C GLU A 4 -30.82 -20.68 -11.54
N MET A 5 -30.87 -19.35 -11.65
CA MET A 5 -31.70 -18.63 -12.61
C MET A 5 -30.85 -17.63 -13.37
N THR A 6 -30.95 -17.62 -14.70
CA THR A 6 -30.26 -16.67 -15.58
C THR A 6 -31.23 -15.58 -16.04
N ARG A 7 -30.76 -14.33 -16.04
CA ARG A 7 -31.53 -13.17 -16.49
C ARG A 7 -30.74 -12.37 -17.51
N GLN A 8 -31.35 -12.07 -18.66
CA GLN A 8 -30.73 -11.25 -19.70
C GLN A 8 -30.67 -9.77 -19.28
N ARG A 9 -29.51 -9.13 -19.47
CA ARG A 9 -29.25 -7.72 -19.10
C ARG A 9 -29.43 -6.82 -20.32
N ILE A 10 -30.49 -6.01 -20.33
CA ILE A 10 -30.85 -5.12 -21.46
C ILE A 10 -30.40 -3.66 -21.20
N ARG A 11 -30.25 -3.26 -19.93
CA ARG A 11 -29.85 -1.91 -19.50
C ARG A 11 -28.93 -2.01 -18.26
N PRO A 12 -28.14 -0.97 -17.95
CA PRO A 12 -27.42 -0.89 -16.68
C PRO A 12 -28.39 -1.07 -15.50
N SER A 13 -27.92 -1.71 -14.43
CA SER A 13 -28.72 -1.82 -13.20
C SER A 13 -28.86 -0.47 -12.51
N VAL A 14 -29.93 -0.30 -11.73
CA VAL A 14 -30.11 0.85 -10.82
C VAL A 14 -28.89 1.03 -9.89
N LEU A 15 -28.27 -0.09 -9.51
CA LEU A 15 -27.04 -0.08 -8.72
C LEU A 15 -25.88 0.60 -9.46
N ASP A 16 -25.67 0.28 -10.74
CA ASP A 16 -24.58 0.88 -11.53
C ASP A 16 -24.86 2.36 -11.84
N SER A 17 -26.12 2.79 -11.87
CA SER A 17 -26.48 4.18 -12.17
C SER A 17 -26.41 5.12 -10.97
N HIS A 18 -26.61 4.62 -9.74
CA HIS A 18 -26.69 5.46 -8.54
C HIS A 18 -25.52 5.27 -7.56
N TYR A 19 -24.77 4.18 -7.65
CA TYR A 19 -23.75 3.83 -6.67
C TYR A 19 -22.38 3.70 -7.33
N LYS A 20 -21.33 3.97 -6.55
CA LYS A 20 -19.93 3.73 -6.93
C LYS A 20 -19.36 2.63 -6.06
N SER A 21 -18.34 1.93 -6.56
CA SER A 21 -17.59 0.97 -5.77
C SER A 21 -17.01 1.62 -4.51
N CYS A 22 -16.93 0.84 -3.42
CA CYS A 22 -16.33 1.29 -2.19
C CYS A 22 -14.83 1.58 -2.41
N ALA A 23 -14.37 2.78 -2.05
CA ALA A 23 -12.97 3.18 -2.24
C ALA A 23 -11.96 2.38 -1.38
N HIS A 24 -12.46 1.61 -0.42
CA HIS A 24 -11.66 0.90 0.59
C HIS A 24 -11.53 -0.61 0.30
N CYS A 25 -12.59 -1.22 -0.24
CA CYS A 25 -12.64 -2.66 -0.49
C CYS A 25 -13.08 -3.04 -1.91
N ASP A 26 -13.33 -2.06 -2.78
CA ASP A 26 -13.78 -2.26 -4.17
C ASP A 26 -14.97 -3.23 -4.32
N GLY A 27 -15.87 -3.22 -3.32
CA GLY A 27 -17.06 -4.07 -3.31
C GLY A 27 -16.86 -5.47 -2.72
N LEU A 28 -15.68 -5.80 -2.21
CA LEU A 28 -15.38 -7.09 -1.54
C LEU A 28 -16.03 -7.22 -0.15
N GLY A 29 -16.40 -6.10 0.49
CA GLY A 29 -17.05 -6.09 1.81
C GLY A 29 -16.12 -6.40 2.99
N HIS A 30 -14.81 -6.51 2.76
CA HIS A 30 -13.79 -6.72 3.79
C HIS A 30 -12.54 -5.90 3.47
N VAL A 31 -11.77 -5.56 4.49
CA VAL A 31 -10.63 -4.65 4.41
C VAL A 31 -9.42 -5.33 5.03
N LYS A 32 -8.23 -5.01 4.54
CA LYS A 32 -7.01 -5.64 5.05
C LYS A 32 -6.80 -5.27 6.52
N THR A 33 -6.33 -6.22 7.31
CA THR A 33 -5.95 -5.94 8.70
C THR A 33 -4.67 -5.11 8.72
N PRO A 34 -4.39 -4.33 9.77
CA PRO A 34 -3.19 -3.51 9.86
C PRO A 34 -1.89 -4.31 9.70
N GLU A 35 -1.89 -5.57 10.18
CA GLU A 35 -0.76 -6.49 10.05
C GLU A 35 -0.48 -6.83 8.59
N GLU A 36 -1.53 -7.13 7.81
CA GLU A 36 -1.38 -7.45 6.40
C GLU A 36 -0.95 -6.21 5.60
N VAL A 37 -1.52 -5.04 5.92
CA VAL A 37 -1.11 -3.77 5.31
C VAL A 37 0.37 -3.48 5.60
N ALA A 38 0.82 -3.70 6.84
CA ALA A 38 2.23 -3.52 7.22
C ALA A 38 3.16 -4.54 6.52
N ALA A 39 2.72 -5.80 6.37
CA ALA A 39 3.46 -6.82 5.64
C ALA A 39 3.58 -6.48 4.15
N ASP A 40 2.48 -6.07 3.52
CA ASP A 40 2.45 -5.55 2.15
C ASP A 40 3.41 -4.37 1.98
N ALA A 41 3.35 -3.40 2.90
CA ALA A 41 4.19 -2.22 2.82
C ALA A 41 5.69 -2.57 2.92
N THR A 42 6.03 -3.54 3.78
CA THR A 42 7.41 -4.03 3.92
C THR A 42 7.89 -4.71 2.64
N ARG A 43 7.05 -5.55 2.02
CA ARG A 43 7.35 -6.20 0.72
C ARG A 43 7.60 -5.16 -0.37
N GLN A 44 6.72 -4.18 -0.49
CA GLN A 44 6.83 -3.11 -1.49
C GLN A 44 8.08 -2.24 -1.26
N CYS A 45 8.39 -1.92 0.00
CA CYS A 45 9.64 -1.24 0.36
C CYS A 45 10.86 -2.05 -0.08
N GLY A 46 10.88 -3.37 0.15
CA GLY A 46 11.95 -4.24 -0.29
C GLY A 46 12.16 -4.21 -1.81
N TRP A 47 11.08 -4.23 -2.59
CA TRP A 47 11.14 -4.08 -4.05
C TRP A 47 11.71 -2.73 -4.49
N LEU A 48 11.28 -1.62 -3.87
CA LEU A 48 11.83 -0.29 -4.17
C LEU A 48 13.33 -0.19 -3.85
N LEU A 49 13.78 -0.82 -2.77
CA LEU A 49 15.19 -0.79 -2.38
C LEU A 49 16.11 -1.58 -3.32
N GLN A 50 15.58 -2.46 -4.16
CA GLN A 50 16.37 -3.13 -5.21
C GLN A 50 16.77 -2.18 -6.35
N GLN A 51 16.01 -1.10 -6.56
CA GLN A 51 16.23 -0.17 -7.67
C GLN A 51 17.46 0.72 -7.41
N GLU A 52 18.48 0.67 -8.27
CA GLU A 52 19.75 1.36 -8.04
C GLU A 52 19.65 2.89 -7.89
N LYS A 53 18.72 3.49 -8.64
CA LYS A 53 18.40 4.93 -8.64
C LYS A 53 17.80 5.40 -7.32
N ILE A 54 17.20 4.50 -6.53
CA ILE A 54 16.57 4.88 -5.26
C ILE A 54 17.64 4.80 -4.17
N LYS A 55 17.83 5.89 -3.42
CA LYS A 55 18.73 5.96 -2.25
C LYS A 55 17.98 6.12 -0.93
N LYS A 56 16.79 6.71 -0.96
CA LYS A 56 15.91 6.87 0.20
C LYS A 56 14.49 6.47 -0.18
N VAL A 57 13.84 5.70 0.68
CA VAL A 57 12.41 5.38 0.59
C VAL A 57 11.71 5.98 1.80
N GLU A 58 10.59 6.64 1.57
CA GLU A 58 9.73 7.21 2.60
C GLU A 58 8.34 6.60 2.49
N ILE A 59 7.87 6.03 3.59
CA ILE A 59 6.60 5.33 3.71
C ILE A 59 5.69 6.20 4.57
N THR A 60 4.55 6.63 4.05
CA THR A 60 3.55 7.37 4.83
C THR A 60 2.35 6.47 5.08
N CYS A 61 1.98 6.31 6.35
CA CYS A 61 0.92 5.39 6.77
C CYS A 61 0.11 5.95 7.94
N SER A 62 -1.01 5.29 8.24
CA SER A 62 -1.83 5.59 9.41
C SER A 62 -1.08 5.25 10.72
N PRO A 63 -1.43 5.86 11.86
CA PRO A 63 -0.79 5.58 13.15
C PRO A 63 -0.80 4.10 13.54
N ILE A 64 -1.92 3.41 13.31
CA ILE A 64 -2.08 2.00 13.67
C ILE A 64 -1.09 1.14 12.87
N VAL A 65 -1.01 1.33 11.55
CA VAL A 65 -0.03 0.63 10.70
C VAL A 65 1.39 0.98 11.10
N GLY A 66 1.66 2.26 11.40
CA GLY A 66 2.96 2.73 11.89
C GLY A 66 3.40 1.99 13.16
N THR A 67 2.51 1.79 14.13
CA THR A 67 2.80 1.00 15.33
C THR A 67 3.26 -0.41 14.96
N TYR A 68 2.54 -1.12 14.10
CA TYR A 68 2.92 -2.47 13.65
C TYR A 68 4.25 -2.51 12.91
N LEU A 69 4.53 -1.50 12.07
CA LEU A 69 5.80 -1.39 11.37
C LEU A 69 6.98 -1.25 12.36
N PHE A 70 6.83 -0.41 13.38
CA PHE A 70 7.89 -0.20 14.38
C PHE A 70 8.02 -1.33 15.40
N SER A 71 6.93 -2.04 15.74
CA SER A 71 6.96 -3.13 16.72
C SER A 71 7.37 -4.47 16.11
N ASN A 72 6.80 -4.84 14.96
CA ASN A 72 6.94 -6.19 14.40
C ASN A 72 7.87 -6.24 13.17
N LYS A 73 8.05 -5.13 12.46
CA LYS A 73 8.81 -5.08 11.19
C LYS A 73 10.15 -4.36 11.26
N ARG A 74 10.48 -3.75 12.41
CA ARG A 74 11.74 -3.03 12.62
C ARG A 74 12.99 -3.86 12.28
N GLY A 75 13.02 -5.13 12.68
CA GLY A 75 14.14 -6.01 12.36
C GLY A 75 14.32 -6.28 10.85
N GLU A 76 13.22 -6.30 10.08
CA GLU A 76 13.28 -6.42 8.63
C GLU A 76 13.79 -5.13 7.98
N PHE A 77 13.34 -3.96 8.44
CA PHE A 77 13.87 -2.68 7.96
C PHE A 77 15.35 -2.51 8.28
N ASP A 78 15.79 -2.84 9.50
CA ASP A 78 17.21 -2.81 9.87
C ASP A 78 18.05 -3.72 8.95
N ARG A 79 17.51 -4.89 8.57
CA ARG A 79 18.15 -5.79 7.61
C ARG A 79 18.23 -5.16 6.23
N TYR A 80 17.15 -4.58 5.74
CA TYR A 80 17.11 -3.90 4.44
C TYR A 80 18.08 -2.72 4.37
N GLU A 81 18.12 -1.86 5.38
CA GLU A 81 19.05 -0.73 5.43
C GLU A 81 20.51 -1.22 5.39
N LYS A 82 20.85 -2.28 6.14
CA LYS A 82 22.19 -2.88 6.13
C LYS A 82 22.55 -3.52 4.80
N THR A 83 21.63 -4.27 4.19
CA THR A 83 21.87 -4.98 2.92
C THR A 83 21.99 -4.01 1.74
N TYR A 84 21.06 -3.08 1.61
CA TYR A 84 21.01 -2.17 0.46
C TYR A 84 21.82 -0.88 0.66
N LYS A 85 22.24 -0.57 1.90
CA LYS A 85 22.92 0.69 2.27
C LYS A 85 22.12 1.94 1.84
N LYS A 86 20.80 1.86 2.02
CA LYS A 86 19.81 2.90 1.67
C LYS A 86 19.03 3.27 2.91
N ARG A 87 18.41 4.45 2.89
CA ARG A 87 17.67 4.97 4.05
C ARG A 87 16.17 4.71 3.92
N ILE A 88 15.56 4.21 4.98
CA ILE A 88 14.11 4.02 5.09
C ILE A 88 13.57 5.03 6.10
N VAL A 89 12.50 5.73 5.76
CA VAL A 89 11.83 6.68 6.65
C VAL A 89 10.36 6.32 6.71
N VAL A 90 9.81 6.17 7.91
CA VAL A 90 8.38 5.95 8.11
C VAL A 90 7.77 7.21 8.70
N ARG A 91 6.80 7.80 8.01
CA ARG A 91 5.99 8.93 8.47
C ARG A 91 4.60 8.45 8.85
N ILE A 92 4.15 8.93 10.00
CA ILE A 92 2.79 8.69 10.48
C ILE A 92 1.96 9.92 10.16
N SER A 93 0.79 9.70 9.57
CA SER A 93 -0.20 10.73 9.27
C SER A 93 -1.61 10.20 9.52
N GLU A 94 -2.42 10.95 10.26
CA GLU A 94 -3.83 10.62 10.51
C GLU A 94 -4.73 10.84 9.27
N ALA A 95 -4.23 11.56 8.26
CA ALA A 95 -4.97 11.78 7.02
C ALA A 95 -5.03 10.53 6.12
N ILE A 96 -4.23 9.50 6.41
CA ILE A 96 -4.16 8.27 5.61
C ILE A 96 -5.07 7.19 6.23
N ALA A 97 -5.89 6.57 5.37
CA ALA A 97 -6.75 5.46 5.75
C ALA A 97 -5.95 4.21 6.12
N LEU A 98 -6.54 3.31 6.92
CA LEU A 98 -5.86 2.14 7.49
C LEU A 98 -5.30 1.17 6.43
N ASP A 99 -6.02 1.01 5.33
CA ASP A 99 -5.69 0.13 4.20
C ASP A 99 -4.74 0.75 3.19
N ARG A 100 -4.41 2.03 3.34
CA ARG A 100 -3.61 2.78 2.36
C ARG A 100 -2.24 3.08 2.93
N VAL A 101 -1.24 2.92 2.07
CA VAL A 101 0.15 3.31 2.35
C VAL A 101 0.70 4.00 1.11
N ASP A 102 1.21 5.21 1.30
CA ASP A 102 1.84 5.97 0.22
C ASP A 102 3.36 5.82 0.31
N PHE A 103 4.01 5.71 -0.85
CA PHE A 103 5.45 5.57 -0.97
C PHE A 103 6.03 6.74 -1.74
N TYR A 104 7.14 7.28 -1.25
CA TYR A 104 7.97 8.25 -1.95
C TYR A 104 9.38 7.69 -2.03
N ALA A 105 10.03 7.85 -3.18
CA ALA A 105 11.41 7.44 -3.37
C ALA A 105 12.25 8.63 -3.82
N TYR A 106 13.49 8.69 -3.34
CA TYR A 106 14.41 9.77 -3.66
C TYR A 106 15.75 9.21 -4.13
N ASP A 107 16.36 9.93 -5.08
CA ASP A 107 17.73 9.68 -5.54
C ASP A 107 18.77 10.23 -4.55
N ASP A 108 20.06 10.06 -4.86
CA ASP A 108 21.21 10.58 -4.11
C ASP A 108 21.16 12.10 -3.88
N ARG A 109 20.61 12.85 -4.84
CA ARG A 109 20.40 14.30 -4.80
C ARG A 109 19.15 14.72 -4.03
N GLY A 110 18.37 13.77 -3.50
CA GLY A 110 17.10 14.04 -2.85
C GLY A 110 15.98 14.44 -3.82
N ALA A 111 16.18 14.25 -5.13
CA ALA A 111 15.12 14.44 -6.13
C ALA A 111 14.09 13.31 -6.02
N ASP A 112 12.81 13.67 -6.05
CA ASP A 112 11.70 12.72 -6.04
C ASP A 112 11.70 11.88 -7.33
N ILE A 113 11.58 10.56 -7.18
CA ILE A 113 11.49 9.62 -8.27
C ILE A 113 10.04 9.15 -8.37
N ASP A 114 9.42 9.47 -9.52
CA ASP A 114 8.09 9.02 -9.85
C ASP A 114 8.03 7.48 -9.94
N LEU A 115 7.36 6.87 -8.95
CA LEU A 115 7.19 5.43 -8.83
C LEU A 115 6.36 4.81 -9.95
N LEU A 116 5.52 5.59 -10.63
CA LEU A 116 4.71 5.09 -11.76
C LEU A 116 5.57 4.78 -12.98
N LYS A 117 6.74 5.43 -13.11
CA LYS A 117 7.70 5.21 -14.21
C LYS A 117 8.65 4.04 -13.95
N LEU A 118 8.56 3.40 -12.78
CA LEU A 118 9.38 2.26 -12.36
C LEU A 118 8.68 0.91 -12.54
N LYS A 119 7.42 0.90 -12.99
CA LYS A 119 6.65 -0.31 -13.30
C LYS A 119 7.08 -0.94 -14.62
#